data_AF-A0A7J5EWP5-F1
#
_entry.id   AF-A0A7J5EWP5-F1
#
_cell.length_a   1.000
_cell.length_b   1.000
_cell.length_c   1.000
_cell.angle_alpha   90.00
_cell.angle_beta   90.00
_cell.angle_gamma   90.00
#
_symmetry.space_group_name_H-M   'P 1'
#
loop_
_entity.id
_entity.type
_entity.pdbx_description
1 polymer ?
#
loop_
_entity_poly.entity_id
_entity_poly.type
_entity_poly.pdbx_seq_one_letter_code
_entity_poly.pdbx_strand_id
1 'polypeptide(L)'
;MMKKRSSFAIAVAFGALTGGVAAASPYDQTPVEKMVTELTYTLDGQHIAKPTWTSTVEQMKGMKPPSYCHDTLRDAKLAPDTRVYSSQGFWFKTAKKDDQEHQYILPADVEGLCKRYHDFYVHEFVEAAVVEAWQTQQTMKRPVEGFYESEAERVGISGRLCAEWVDKALAHGFTATDKVESSRYGLPAIELGKVKETYCQPAIDFAPKRLQEVKDLAAAKHQAIVDVYKKAGIKGKRLELYVSYGPPDNTGFYAAGCESTVESLPALKKAKKLFVWLEGPSGYTIRKFTFKGDNYTVSERTYSTQEGAYRGCR
;
A
#
# COMPACT_ATOMS: atom_id res chain seq x y z
N MET A 1 -0.97 -10.25 -58.31
CA MET A 1 0.14 -11.21 -58.13
C MET A 1 -0.17 -12.11 -56.94
N MET A 2 -0.83 -13.24 -57.19
CA MET A 2 -1.15 -14.26 -56.19
C MET A 2 -0.07 -15.35 -56.27
N LYS A 3 0.67 -15.57 -55.18
CA LYS A 3 1.67 -16.66 -55.10
C LYS A 3 0.95 -17.99 -54.85
N LYS A 4 1.27 -18.94 -55.72
CA LYS A 4 0.82 -20.33 -55.75
C LYS A 4 1.25 -21.09 -54.49
N ARG A 5 0.39 -22.06 -54.14
CA ARG A 5 0.59 -23.12 -53.15
C ARG A 5 1.76 -24.04 -53.52
N SER A 6 2.50 -24.48 -52.52
CA SER A 6 3.23 -25.75 -52.54
C SER A 6 2.92 -26.50 -51.26
N SER A 7 2.02 -27.47 -51.36
CA SER A 7 1.73 -28.45 -50.32
C SER A 7 2.83 -29.50 -50.36
N PHE A 8 3.68 -29.53 -49.33
CA PHE A 8 4.57 -30.66 -49.08
C PHE A 8 3.85 -31.61 -48.13
N ALA A 9 3.51 -32.79 -48.64
CA ALA A 9 3.06 -33.93 -47.85
C ALA A 9 4.28 -34.53 -47.14
N ILE A 10 4.31 -34.46 -45.81
CA ILE A 10 5.26 -35.23 -45.00
C ILE A 10 4.58 -36.55 -44.65
N ALA A 11 5.12 -37.64 -45.19
CA ALA A 11 4.73 -38.99 -44.84
C ALA A 11 5.18 -39.28 -43.39
N VAL A 12 4.21 -39.57 -42.51
CA VAL A 12 4.46 -40.03 -41.15
C VAL A 12 4.78 -41.53 -41.22
N ALA A 13 6.05 -41.87 -41.08
CA ALA A 13 6.46 -43.23 -40.77
C ALA A 13 6.32 -43.44 -39.25
N PHE A 14 5.26 -44.13 -38.83
CA PHE A 14 5.13 -44.67 -37.48
C PHE A 14 6.16 -45.81 -37.30
N GLY A 15 7.39 -45.45 -36.97
CA GLY A 15 8.37 -46.33 -36.38
C GLY A 15 8.13 -46.36 -34.87
N ALA A 16 7.51 -47.43 -34.38
CA ALA A 16 7.45 -47.72 -32.96
C ALA A 16 8.86 -48.01 -32.44
N LEU A 17 9.49 -46.99 -31.85
CA LEU A 17 10.55 -47.16 -30.87
C LEU A 17 9.93 -46.90 -29.49
N THR A 18 9.62 -48.00 -28.83
CA THR A 18 9.31 -48.13 -27.43
C THR A 18 10.36 -47.40 -26.57
N GLY A 19 9.89 -46.59 -25.62
CA GLY A 19 10.71 -46.19 -24.46
C GLY A 19 11.58 -44.94 -24.63
N GLY A 20 11.06 -43.88 -25.25
CA GLY A 20 11.58 -42.55 -24.97
C GLY A 20 11.17 -42.17 -23.54
N VAL A 21 12.03 -42.48 -22.57
CA VAL A 21 11.98 -41.84 -21.24
C VAL A 21 11.96 -40.35 -21.54
N ALA A 22 10.83 -39.69 -21.30
CA ALA A 22 10.83 -38.24 -21.24
C ALA A 22 11.97 -37.91 -20.28
N ALA A 23 13.00 -37.21 -20.77
CA ALA A 23 14.03 -36.66 -19.90
C ALA A 23 13.28 -35.69 -18.98
N ALA A 24 12.80 -36.21 -17.86
CA ALA A 24 12.40 -35.41 -16.72
C ALA A 24 13.56 -34.45 -16.52
N SER A 25 13.26 -33.15 -16.51
CA SER A 25 14.22 -32.12 -16.11
C SER A 25 15.01 -32.68 -14.92
N PRO A 26 16.35 -32.70 -14.95
CA PRO A 26 17.15 -33.55 -14.06
C PRO A 26 16.99 -33.30 -12.56
N TYR A 27 16.13 -32.37 -12.12
CA TYR A 27 15.74 -32.21 -10.72
C TYR A 27 14.28 -31.80 -10.58
N ASP A 28 13.38 -32.78 -10.39
CA ASP A 28 12.11 -32.51 -9.69
C ASP A 28 12.46 -32.21 -8.23
N GLN A 29 12.81 -30.96 -7.97
CA GLN A 29 13.18 -30.52 -6.62
C GLN A 29 12.03 -30.79 -5.65
N THR A 30 12.35 -31.42 -4.54
CA THR A 30 11.45 -31.57 -3.41
C THR A 30 11.07 -30.19 -2.84
N PRO A 31 9.95 -30.07 -2.10
CA PRO A 31 9.57 -28.79 -1.48
C PRO A 31 10.68 -28.17 -0.62
N VAL A 32 11.45 -28.99 0.12
CA VAL A 32 12.56 -28.50 0.95
C VAL A 32 13.72 -27.96 0.10
N GLU A 33 14.03 -28.58 -1.04
CA GLU A 33 15.10 -28.13 -1.94
C GLU A 33 14.73 -26.82 -2.65
N LYS A 34 13.45 -26.66 -3.02
CA LYS A 34 12.90 -25.39 -3.54
C LYS A 34 13.00 -24.29 -2.48
N MET A 35 12.59 -24.59 -1.25
CA MET A 35 12.68 -23.66 -0.13
C MET A 35 14.13 -23.24 0.15
N VAL A 36 15.08 -24.19 0.22
CA VAL A 36 16.51 -23.87 0.42
C VAL A 36 17.01 -22.95 -0.68
N THR A 37 16.74 -23.28 -1.95
CA THR A 37 17.15 -22.48 -3.10
C THR A 37 16.60 -21.05 -3.00
N GLU A 38 15.31 -20.91 -2.71
CA GLU A 38 14.62 -19.62 -2.57
C GLU A 38 15.20 -18.78 -1.42
N LEU A 39 15.34 -19.36 -0.23
CA LEU A 39 15.83 -18.63 0.94
C LEU A 39 17.30 -18.25 0.81
N THR A 40 18.15 -19.12 0.25
CA THR A 40 19.54 -18.76 -0.04
C THR A 40 19.61 -17.61 -1.04
N TYR A 41 18.75 -17.59 -2.07
CA TYR A 41 18.69 -16.46 -3.00
C TYR A 41 18.24 -15.16 -2.32
N THR A 42 17.23 -15.22 -1.45
CA THR A 42 16.79 -14.05 -0.68
C THR A 42 17.90 -13.50 0.22
N LEU A 43 18.63 -14.38 0.89
CA LEU A 43 19.68 -14.00 1.85
C LEU A 43 20.96 -13.52 1.14
N ASP A 44 21.49 -14.29 0.19
CA ASP A 44 22.80 -14.01 -0.44
C ASP A 44 22.67 -13.17 -1.73
N GLY A 45 21.58 -13.32 -2.47
CA GLY A 45 21.37 -12.66 -3.76
C GLY A 45 20.93 -11.20 -3.65
N GLN A 46 20.45 -10.75 -2.49
CA GLN A 46 19.91 -9.39 -2.35
C GLN A 46 20.35 -8.58 -1.12
N HIS A 47 20.67 -9.16 0.05
CA HIS A 47 20.69 -8.32 1.28
C HIS A 47 21.80 -8.55 2.33
N ILE A 48 22.54 -9.67 2.36
CA ILE A 48 23.51 -9.90 3.47
C ILE A 48 24.90 -9.29 3.23
N ALA A 49 25.44 -9.33 2.01
CA ALA A 49 26.84 -8.93 1.80
C ALA A 49 27.07 -7.41 1.92
N LYS A 50 26.02 -6.60 1.75
CA LYS A 50 26.03 -5.15 1.95
C LYS A 50 24.67 -4.71 2.47
N PRO A 51 24.62 -4.07 3.66
CA PRO A 51 23.44 -3.42 4.20
C PRO A 51 22.84 -2.32 3.33
N THR A 52 22.27 -2.68 2.20
CA THR A 52 21.46 -1.76 1.41
C THR A 52 19.97 -1.86 1.77
N TRP A 53 19.60 -2.82 2.64
CA TRP A 53 18.27 -3.12 3.22
C TRP A 53 17.21 -2.09 2.79
N THR A 54 16.49 -2.46 1.72
CA THR A 54 15.76 -1.49 0.88
C THR A 54 14.25 -1.57 1.06
N SER A 55 13.73 -2.50 1.84
CA SER A 55 12.31 -2.85 1.75
C SER A 55 11.43 -1.88 2.55
N THR A 56 10.32 -1.48 1.95
CA THR A 56 9.20 -0.87 2.68
C THR A 56 8.39 -1.95 3.38
N VAL A 57 7.64 -1.58 4.42
CA VAL A 57 6.71 -2.50 5.12
C VAL A 57 5.78 -3.21 4.11
N GLU A 58 5.30 -2.50 3.10
CA GLU A 58 4.40 -3.08 2.09
C GLU A 58 5.11 -4.13 1.23
N GLN A 59 6.37 -3.89 0.83
CA GLN A 59 7.17 -4.90 0.14
C GLN A 59 7.44 -6.11 1.03
N MET A 60 7.67 -5.89 2.33
CA MET A 60 7.89 -6.94 3.30
C MET A 60 6.66 -7.85 3.49
N LYS A 61 5.44 -7.35 3.32
CA LYS A 61 4.21 -8.19 3.33
C LYS A 61 4.17 -9.23 2.20
N GLY A 62 4.91 -9.02 1.12
CA GLY A 62 5.05 -9.98 0.02
C GLY A 62 6.04 -11.11 0.32
N MET A 63 6.82 -11.00 1.39
CA MET A 63 7.79 -12.02 1.78
C MET A 63 7.11 -13.19 2.48
N LYS A 64 7.64 -14.39 2.28
CA LYS A 64 7.14 -15.59 2.97
C LYS A 64 7.45 -15.47 4.47
N PRO A 65 6.48 -15.67 5.37
CA PRO A 65 6.75 -15.59 6.80
C PRO A 65 7.70 -16.72 7.22
N PRO A 66 8.47 -16.56 8.33
CA PRO A 66 9.37 -17.59 8.82
C PRO A 66 8.71 -18.96 9.06
N SER A 67 7.40 -18.98 9.37
CA SER A 67 6.62 -20.22 9.49
C SER A 67 6.68 -21.09 8.24
N TYR A 68 6.78 -20.51 7.04
CA TYR A 68 6.97 -21.26 5.80
C TYR A 68 8.18 -22.21 5.85
N CYS A 69 9.30 -21.75 6.42
CA CYS A 69 10.51 -22.56 6.52
C CYS A 69 10.33 -23.71 7.52
N HIS A 70 9.79 -23.38 8.70
CA HIS A 70 9.56 -24.35 9.77
C HIS A 70 8.50 -25.39 9.40
N ASP A 71 7.43 -24.98 8.74
CA ASP A 71 6.37 -25.87 8.27
C ASP A 71 6.90 -26.83 7.20
N THR A 72 7.65 -26.32 6.22
CA THR A 72 8.27 -27.14 5.17
C THR A 72 9.24 -28.17 5.75
N LEU A 73 10.07 -27.78 6.72
CA LEU A 73 10.98 -28.70 7.40
C LEU A 73 10.22 -29.78 8.19
N ARG A 74 9.20 -29.38 8.96
CA ARG A 74 8.38 -30.31 9.74
C ARG A 74 7.70 -31.34 8.85
N ASP A 75 7.15 -30.90 7.73
CA ASP A 75 6.40 -31.75 6.82
C ASP A 75 7.32 -32.71 6.03
N ALA A 76 8.56 -32.29 5.78
CA ALA A 76 9.56 -33.11 5.07
C ALA A 76 10.10 -34.29 5.90
N LYS A 77 10.02 -34.24 7.24
CA LYS A 77 10.45 -35.32 8.16
C LYS A 77 11.84 -35.90 7.84
N LEU A 78 12.80 -35.01 7.57
CA LEU A 78 14.15 -35.41 7.15
C LEU A 78 14.89 -36.15 8.27
N ALA A 79 15.49 -37.30 7.96
CA ALA A 79 16.46 -37.94 8.84
C ALA A 79 17.78 -37.14 8.86
N PRO A 80 18.59 -37.15 9.94
CA PRO A 80 19.78 -36.30 10.09
C PRO A 80 20.84 -36.42 8.96
N ASP A 81 20.87 -37.53 8.24
CA ASP A 81 21.78 -37.82 7.13
C ASP A 81 21.14 -37.65 5.75
N THR A 82 19.88 -37.19 5.70
CA THR A 82 19.18 -36.94 4.43
C THR A 82 19.89 -35.86 3.63
N ARG A 83 20.26 -36.19 2.39
CA ARG A 83 20.88 -35.23 1.46
C ARG A 83 19.80 -34.30 0.92
N VAL A 84 20.00 -33.00 1.09
CA VAL A 84 19.14 -31.95 0.52
C VAL A 84 19.91 -31.26 -0.59
N TYR A 85 19.50 -31.43 -1.84
CA TYR A 85 20.19 -30.85 -2.98
C TYR A 85 19.73 -29.42 -3.24
N SER A 86 20.66 -28.53 -3.53
CA SER A 86 20.32 -27.14 -3.86
C SER A 86 21.23 -26.63 -4.95
N SER A 87 20.66 -25.94 -5.93
CA SER A 87 21.45 -25.22 -6.95
C SER A 87 22.27 -24.08 -6.34
N GLN A 88 21.96 -23.70 -5.10
CA GLN A 88 22.66 -22.71 -4.29
C GLN A 88 23.53 -23.36 -3.20
N GLY A 89 23.78 -24.67 -3.27
CA GLY A 89 24.58 -25.40 -2.29
C GLY A 89 25.98 -24.82 -2.09
N PHE A 90 26.58 -24.23 -3.14
CA PHE A 90 27.91 -23.62 -3.07
C PHE A 90 28.03 -22.43 -2.10
N TRP A 91 26.92 -21.82 -1.65
CA TRP A 91 26.94 -20.77 -0.62
C TRP A 91 27.11 -21.32 0.80
N PHE A 92 26.88 -22.61 1.01
CA PHE A 92 27.04 -23.26 2.30
C PHE A 92 28.48 -23.75 2.43
N LYS A 93 29.20 -23.26 3.43
CA LYS A 93 30.57 -23.73 3.76
C LYS A 93 30.61 -25.22 4.10
N THR A 94 29.48 -25.77 4.54
CA THR A 94 29.28 -27.17 4.93
C THR A 94 28.79 -28.06 3.79
N ALA A 95 28.57 -27.50 2.60
CA ALA A 95 28.13 -28.29 1.45
C ALA A 95 29.13 -29.39 1.10
N LYS A 96 28.59 -30.54 0.75
CA LYS A 96 29.33 -31.73 0.32
C LYS A 96 28.96 -32.07 -1.12
N LYS A 97 29.77 -32.90 -1.75
CA LYS A 97 29.46 -33.49 -3.06
C LYS A 97 29.19 -34.98 -2.90
N ASP A 98 28.24 -35.50 -3.66
CA ASP A 98 28.07 -36.95 -3.80
C ASP A 98 28.98 -37.51 -4.91
N ASP A 99 28.84 -38.82 -5.18
CA ASP A 99 29.65 -39.54 -6.17
C ASP A 99 29.42 -39.05 -7.62
N GLN A 100 28.36 -38.26 -7.85
CA GLN A 100 28.04 -37.62 -9.13
C GLN A 100 28.43 -36.14 -9.15
N GLU A 101 29.23 -35.68 -8.18
CA GLU A 101 29.65 -34.30 -8.00
C GLU A 101 28.48 -33.32 -7.70
N HIS A 102 27.30 -33.82 -7.36
CA HIS A 102 26.16 -32.96 -7.01
C HIS A 102 26.28 -32.43 -5.60
N GLN A 103 26.09 -31.11 -5.45
CA GLN A 103 26.18 -30.45 -4.15
C GLN A 103 24.93 -30.69 -3.30
N TYR A 104 25.15 -31.11 -2.06
CA TYR A 104 24.09 -31.28 -1.07
C TYR A 104 24.50 -30.70 0.29
N ILE A 105 23.49 -30.37 1.09
CA ILE A 105 23.61 -30.00 2.50
C ILE A 105 22.83 -30.98 3.37
N LEU A 106 23.03 -30.91 4.68
CA LEU A 106 22.33 -31.76 5.66
C LEU A 106 21.18 -30.99 6.33
N PRO A 107 20.21 -31.67 6.98
CA PRO A 107 19.07 -31.00 7.62
C PRO A 107 19.47 -29.95 8.65
N ALA A 108 20.57 -30.16 9.38
CA ALA A 108 21.11 -29.17 10.31
C ALA A 108 21.50 -27.84 9.62
N ASP A 109 22.00 -27.91 8.38
CA ASP A 109 22.28 -26.71 7.57
C ASP A 109 20.99 -26.00 7.14
N VAL A 110 19.94 -26.77 6.85
CA VAL A 110 18.61 -26.24 6.50
C VAL A 110 17.95 -25.56 7.72
N GLU A 111 18.06 -26.14 8.91
CA GLU A 111 17.62 -25.51 10.15
C GLU A 111 18.39 -24.21 10.42
N GLY A 112 19.71 -24.23 10.23
CA GLY A 112 20.56 -23.03 10.31
C GLY A 112 20.18 -21.97 9.27
N LEU A 113 19.75 -22.36 8.07
CA LEU A 113 19.21 -21.46 7.06
C LEU A 113 17.87 -20.85 7.51
N CYS A 114 16.92 -21.65 8.00
CA CYS A 114 15.65 -21.16 8.51
C CYS A 114 15.84 -20.15 9.64
N LYS A 115 16.77 -20.41 10.57
CA LYS A 115 17.09 -19.47 11.65
C LYS A 115 17.63 -18.15 11.11
N ARG A 116 18.63 -18.19 10.22
CA ARG A 116 19.17 -16.98 9.57
C ARG A 116 18.10 -16.21 8.79
N TYR A 117 17.19 -16.92 8.13
CA TYR A 117 16.07 -16.30 7.44
C TYR A 117 15.10 -15.60 8.41
N HIS A 118 14.82 -16.21 9.56
CA HIS A 118 13.98 -15.59 10.59
C HIS A 118 14.65 -14.33 11.15
N ASP A 119 15.94 -14.40 11.49
CA ASP A 119 16.71 -13.24 11.94
C ASP A 119 16.66 -12.09 10.92
N PHE A 120 16.91 -12.42 9.64
CA PHE A 120 16.81 -11.51 8.50
C PHE A 120 15.41 -10.88 8.39
N TYR A 121 14.37 -11.70 8.43
CA TYR A 121 12.99 -11.26 8.28
C TYR A 121 12.60 -10.27 9.39
N VAL A 122 12.92 -10.58 10.64
CA VAL A 122 12.63 -9.68 11.77
C VAL A 122 13.43 -8.39 11.67
N HIS A 123 14.71 -8.46 11.28
CA HIS A 123 15.58 -7.30 11.11
C HIS A 123 15.04 -6.34 10.03
N GLU A 124 14.74 -6.85 8.83
CA GLU A 124 14.19 -6.05 7.73
C GLU A 124 12.87 -5.37 8.11
N PHE A 125 11.96 -6.11 8.75
CA PHE A 125 10.68 -5.54 9.16
C PHE A 125 10.84 -4.45 10.22
N VAL A 126 11.73 -4.64 11.21
CA VAL A 126 11.98 -3.58 12.20
C VAL A 126 12.63 -2.37 11.54
N GLU A 127 13.66 -2.54 10.70
CA GLU A 127 14.26 -1.41 9.98
C GLU A 127 13.23 -0.66 9.13
N ALA A 128 12.44 -1.36 8.31
CA ALA A 128 11.41 -0.76 7.48
C ALA A 128 10.40 0.06 8.29
N ALA A 129 9.94 -0.49 9.43
CA ALA A 129 8.99 0.18 10.31
C ALA A 129 9.62 1.39 11.02
N VAL A 130 10.89 1.31 11.44
CA VAL A 130 11.62 2.45 12.02
C VAL A 130 11.82 3.56 11.00
N VAL A 131 12.23 3.22 9.78
CA VAL A 131 12.41 4.19 8.69
C VAL A 131 11.10 4.91 8.39
N GLU A 132 9.98 4.18 8.31
CA GLU A 132 8.67 4.79 8.06
C GLU A 132 8.31 5.77 9.18
N ALA A 133 8.41 5.37 10.45
CA ALA A 133 8.16 6.25 11.59
C ALA A 133 9.12 7.46 11.62
N TRP A 134 10.40 7.27 11.31
CA TRP A 134 11.38 8.36 11.22
C TRP A 134 11.03 9.36 10.11
N GLN A 135 10.61 8.90 8.92
CA GLN A 135 10.18 9.78 7.83
C GLN A 135 8.93 10.60 8.19
N THR A 136 8.02 10.05 9.02
CA THR A 136 6.85 10.80 9.48
C THR A 136 7.21 12.03 10.32
N GLN A 137 8.41 12.10 10.91
CA GLN A 137 8.85 13.27 11.69
C GLN A 137 8.84 14.58 10.88
N GLN A 138 9.10 14.51 9.56
CA GLN A 138 8.99 15.70 8.71
C GLN A 138 7.53 16.07 8.44
N THR A 139 6.66 15.06 8.33
CA THR A 139 5.21 15.28 8.19
C THR A 139 4.64 15.92 9.45
N MET A 140 5.08 15.49 10.64
CA MET A 140 4.66 16.05 11.93
C MET A 140 4.99 17.55 12.11
N LYS A 141 5.95 18.09 11.35
CA LYS A 141 6.31 19.52 11.38
C LYS A 141 5.42 20.40 10.50
N ARG A 142 4.57 19.82 9.65
CA ARG A 142 3.67 20.58 8.77
C ARG A 142 2.61 21.33 9.59
N PRO A 143 2.14 22.51 9.14
CA PRO A 143 1.00 23.19 9.75
C PRO A 143 -0.30 22.39 9.55
N VAL A 144 -1.33 22.70 10.33
CA VAL A 144 -2.64 22.01 10.25
C VAL A 144 -3.40 22.35 8.96
N GLU A 145 -3.20 23.55 8.41
CA GLU A 145 -3.92 24.11 7.26
C GLU A 145 -3.70 23.35 5.94
N GLY A 146 -2.76 22.41 5.89
CA GLY A 146 -2.49 21.56 4.74
C GLY A 146 -2.45 20.08 5.09
N PHE A 147 -3.17 19.68 6.13
CA PHE A 147 -3.13 18.32 6.67
C PHE A 147 -4.51 17.65 6.53
N TYR A 148 -4.53 16.41 6.03
CA TYR A 148 -5.77 15.62 5.95
C TYR A 148 -5.91 14.68 7.15
N GLU A 149 -7.15 14.31 7.49
CA GLU A 149 -7.43 13.34 8.57
C GLU A 149 -6.67 12.02 8.34
N SER A 150 -6.68 11.51 7.10
CA SER A 150 -5.98 10.28 6.72
C SER A 150 -4.46 10.37 6.85
N GLU A 151 -3.87 11.55 6.68
CA GLU A 151 -2.44 11.75 6.94
C GLU A 151 -2.12 11.64 8.42
N ALA A 152 -3.00 12.15 9.31
CA ALA A 152 -2.80 12.10 10.76
C ALA A 152 -2.91 10.66 11.26
N GLU A 153 -3.91 9.94 10.76
CA GLU A 153 -4.08 8.51 11.02
C GLU A 153 -2.88 7.69 10.55
N ARG A 154 -2.36 7.96 9.35
CA ARG A 154 -1.18 7.28 8.81
C ARG A 154 0.04 7.46 9.70
N VAL A 155 0.32 8.68 10.20
CA VAL A 155 1.42 8.91 11.14
C VAL A 155 1.27 8.03 12.39
N GLY A 156 0.07 7.94 12.95
CA GLY A 156 -0.20 7.09 14.10
C GLY A 156 -0.05 5.60 13.80
N ILE A 157 -0.44 5.15 12.60
CA ILE A 157 -0.25 3.76 12.14
C ILE A 157 1.24 3.43 12.04
N SER A 158 2.04 4.28 11.37
CA SER A 158 3.49 4.09 11.25
C SER A 158 4.17 4.02 12.62
N GLY A 159 3.76 4.89 13.56
CA GLY A 159 4.26 4.86 14.94
C GLY A 159 3.94 3.56 15.68
N ARG A 160 2.70 3.06 15.60
CA ARG A 160 2.31 1.79 16.23
C ARG A 160 3.04 0.59 15.62
N LEU A 161 3.15 0.57 14.29
CA LEU A 161 3.85 -0.50 13.58
C LEU A 161 5.34 -0.54 13.95
N CYS A 162 5.98 0.63 14.03
CA CYS A 162 7.34 0.79 14.57
C CYS A 162 7.46 0.18 15.97
N ALA A 163 6.57 0.53 16.89
CA ALA A 163 6.61 0.02 18.26
C ALA A 163 6.41 -1.52 18.32
N GLU A 164 5.48 -2.04 17.52
CA GLU A 164 5.20 -3.48 17.43
C GLU A 164 6.41 -4.27 16.94
N TRP A 165 7.09 -3.80 15.89
CA TRP A 165 8.25 -4.51 15.35
C TRP A 165 9.49 -4.41 16.22
N VAL A 166 9.66 -3.32 16.98
CA VAL A 166 10.68 -3.25 18.03
C VAL A 166 10.43 -4.32 19.10
N ASP A 167 9.17 -4.48 19.56
CA ASP A 167 8.84 -5.53 20.54
C ASP A 167 9.08 -6.93 19.98
N LYS A 168 8.70 -7.17 18.71
CA LYS A 168 8.95 -8.44 18.04
C LYS A 168 10.44 -8.74 17.91
N ALA A 169 11.26 -7.75 17.57
CA ALA A 169 12.70 -7.91 17.49
C ALA A 169 13.31 -8.28 18.85
N LEU A 170 12.93 -7.57 19.91
CA LEU A 170 13.39 -7.87 21.28
C LEU A 170 12.94 -9.27 21.73
N ALA A 171 11.68 -9.64 21.46
CA ALA A 171 11.14 -10.96 21.79
C ALA A 171 11.78 -12.10 20.98
N HIS A 172 12.22 -11.82 19.75
CA HIS A 172 12.96 -12.75 18.90
C HIS A 172 14.39 -13.00 19.40
N GLY A 173 14.95 -12.07 20.17
CA GLY A 173 16.27 -12.20 20.80
C GLY A 173 17.29 -11.15 20.38
N PHE A 174 16.89 -10.14 19.59
CA PHE A 174 17.72 -8.95 19.40
C PHE A 174 17.89 -8.22 20.74
N THR A 175 19.06 -7.64 20.96
CA THR A 175 19.39 -6.90 22.18
C THR A 175 18.97 -5.44 22.05
N ALA A 176 18.67 -4.80 23.18
CA ALA A 176 18.38 -3.36 23.20
C ALA A 176 19.55 -2.50 22.68
N THR A 177 20.78 -3.03 22.69
CA THR A 177 21.99 -2.37 22.19
C THR A 177 22.25 -2.59 20.70
N ASP A 178 21.53 -3.52 20.06
CA ASP A 178 21.63 -3.74 18.61
C ASP A 178 21.23 -2.46 17.89
N LYS A 179 21.93 -2.16 16.80
CA LYS A 179 21.72 -0.92 16.05
C LYS A 179 20.74 -1.14 14.91
N VAL A 180 19.84 -0.19 14.73
CA VAL A 180 19.00 -0.03 13.54
C VAL A 180 19.49 1.21 12.82
N GLU A 181 19.78 1.10 11.53
CA GLU A 181 20.24 2.20 10.69
C GLU A 181 19.79 1.96 9.25
N SER A 182 19.70 3.00 8.43
CA SER A 182 19.38 2.82 7.01
C SER A 182 20.14 3.82 6.15
N SER A 183 21.14 3.32 5.42
CA SER A 183 21.95 4.15 4.52
C SER A 183 21.14 4.71 3.34
N ARG A 184 20.19 3.91 2.82
CA ARG A 184 19.31 4.30 1.71
C ARG A 184 18.48 5.53 2.05
N TYR A 185 17.93 5.55 3.25
CA TYR A 185 17.01 6.60 3.67
C TYR A 185 17.69 7.68 4.52
N GLY A 186 18.93 7.46 4.96
CA GLY A 186 19.66 8.39 5.82
C GLY A 186 19.23 8.32 7.29
N LEU A 187 18.66 7.18 7.73
CA LEU A 187 18.36 6.94 9.14
C LEU A 187 19.70 6.72 9.87
N PRO A 188 20.09 7.60 10.81
CA PRO A 188 21.30 7.40 11.60
C PRO A 188 21.17 6.18 12.51
N ALA A 189 22.31 5.54 12.81
CA ALA A 189 22.34 4.41 13.74
C ALA A 189 21.75 4.77 15.11
N ILE A 190 20.77 3.99 15.52
CA ILE A 190 20.09 4.11 16.82
C ILE A 190 20.02 2.74 17.50
N GLU A 191 20.13 2.73 18.83
CA GLU A 191 19.94 1.50 19.63
C GLU A 191 18.48 1.08 19.58
N LEU A 192 18.22 -0.21 19.36
CA LEU A 192 16.88 -0.77 19.29
C LEU A 192 16.03 -0.39 20.50
N GLY A 193 16.62 -0.40 21.71
CA GLY A 193 15.95 0.02 22.95
C GLY A 193 15.52 1.49 22.99
N LYS A 194 16.12 2.36 22.18
CA LYS A 194 15.82 3.80 22.08
C LYS A 194 14.89 4.16 20.93
N VAL A 195 14.65 3.23 20.00
CA VAL A 195 13.80 3.47 18.82
C VAL A 195 12.39 3.90 19.22
N LYS A 196 11.79 3.23 20.22
CA LYS A 196 10.42 3.52 20.66
C LYS A 196 10.26 4.95 21.17
N GLU A 197 11.12 5.38 22.07
CA GLU A 197 11.08 6.74 22.62
C GLU A 197 11.41 7.80 21.58
N THR A 198 12.32 7.50 20.63
CA THR A 198 12.85 8.49 19.70
C THR A 198 11.96 8.68 18.48
N TYR A 199 11.39 7.60 17.93
CA TYR A 199 10.66 7.65 16.65
C TYR A 199 9.21 7.15 16.75
N CYS A 200 8.96 6.03 17.43
CA CYS A 200 7.64 5.41 17.43
C CYS A 200 6.62 6.22 18.27
N GLN A 201 6.95 6.49 19.54
CA GLN A 201 6.03 7.13 20.50
C GLN A 201 5.66 8.57 20.11
N PRO A 202 6.58 9.42 19.63
CA PRO A 202 6.21 10.76 19.17
C PRO A 202 5.16 10.74 18.07
N ALA A 203 5.22 9.79 17.14
CA ALA A 203 4.23 9.62 16.07
C ALA A 203 2.86 9.15 16.62
N ILE A 204 2.88 8.21 17.58
CA ILE A 204 1.67 7.71 18.26
C ILE A 204 0.95 8.84 19.00
N ASP A 205 1.69 9.68 19.74
CA ASP A 205 1.13 10.75 20.56
C ASP A 205 0.67 11.97 19.73
N PHE A 206 1.35 12.23 18.60
CA PHE A 206 1.03 13.32 17.69
C PHE A 206 -0.28 13.08 16.95
N ALA A 207 -0.49 11.87 16.42
CA ALA A 207 -1.60 11.54 15.55
C ALA A 207 -3.00 11.94 16.08
N PRO A 208 -3.41 11.56 17.32
CA PRO A 208 -4.74 11.93 17.83
C PRO A 208 -4.90 13.44 18.02
N LYS A 209 -3.84 14.15 18.44
CA LYS A 209 -3.85 15.61 18.61
C LYS A 209 -4.05 16.29 17.27
N ARG A 210 -3.24 15.92 16.27
CA ARG A 210 -3.35 16.49 14.92
C ARG A 210 -4.67 16.16 14.25
N LEU A 211 -5.20 14.95 14.44
CA LEU A 211 -6.52 14.58 13.93
C LEU A 211 -7.61 15.50 14.49
N GLN A 212 -7.56 15.80 15.79
CA GLN A 212 -8.51 16.73 16.40
C GLN A 212 -8.33 18.15 15.87
N GLU A 213 -7.10 18.66 15.76
CA GLU A 213 -6.82 19.99 15.19
C GLU A 213 -7.35 20.13 13.75
N VAL A 214 -7.21 19.09 12.91
CA VAL A 214 -7.75 19.07 11.55
C VAL A 214 -9.27 19.15 11.56
N LYS A 215 -9.93 18.38 12.44
CA LYS A 215 -11.39 18.40 12.60
C LYS A 215 -11.89 19.75 13.10
N ASP A 216 -11.21 20.34 14.07
CA ASP A 216 -11.56 21.65 14.63
C ASP A 216 -11.39 22.75 13.58
N LEU A 217 -10.32 22.70 12.78
CA LEU A 217 -10.12 23.64 11.67
C LEU A 217 -11.20 23.47 10.59
N ALA A 218 -11.54 22.24 10.22
CA ALA A 218 -12.61 21.96 9.27
C ALA A 218 -13.96 22.48 9.78
N ALA A 219 -14.28 22.25 11.06
CA ALA A 219 -15.47 22.78 11.71
C ALA A 219 -15.47 24.31 11.75
N ALA A 220 -14.34 24.95 12.06
CA ALA A 220 -14.22 26.40 12.08
C ALA A 220 -14.39 27.02 10.68
N LYS A 221 -13.78 26.42 9.64
CA LYS A 221 -13.97 26.83 8.24
C LYS A 221 -15.43 26.68 7.81
N HIS A 222 -16.05 25.55 8.14
CA HIS A 222 -17.46 25.32 7.89
C HIS A 222 -18.34 26.36 8.59
N GLN A 223 -18.09 26.65 9.86
CA GLN A 223 -18.83 27.64 10.63
C GLN A 223 -18.66 29.06 10.05
N ALA A 224 -17.46 29.43 9.60
CA ALA A 224 -17.22 30.71 8.94
C ALA A 224 -18.06 30.86 7.65
N ILE A 225 -18.19 29.79 6.86
CA ILE A 225 -19.07 29.76 5.68
C ILE A 225 -20.55 29.92 6.08
N VAL A 226 -20.98 29.18 7.10
CA VAL A 226 -22.34 29.28 7.66
C VAL A 226 -22.65 30.72 8.08
N ASP A 227 -21.72 31.39 8.76
CA ASP A 227 -21.91 32.74 9.27
C ASP A 227 -22.02 33.79 8.16
N VAL A 228 -21.27 33.64 7.06
CA VAL A 228 -21.40 34.49 5.86
C VAL A 228 -22.82 34.42 5.29
N TYR A 229 -23.37 33.21 5.12
CA TYR A 229 -24.73 33.04 4.60
C TYR A 229 -25.81 33.50 5.58
N LYS A 230 -25.64 33.24 6.88
CA LYS A 230 -26.55 33.75 7.93
C LYS A 230 -26.58 35.27 7.95
N LYS A 231 -25.42 35.94 7.85
CA LYS A 231 -25.33 37.41 7.78
C LYS A 231 -26.01 37.98 6.54
N ALA A 232 -26.01 37.25 5.42
CA ALA A 232 -26.79 37.59 4.24
C ALA A 232 -28.31 37.34 4.42
N GLY A 233 -28.75 36.75 5.54
CA GLY A 233 -30.14 36.45 5.85
C GLY A 233 -30.67 35.20 5.15
N ILE A 234 -29.80 34.25 4.82
CA ILE A 234 -30.16 32.92 4.32
C ILE A 234 -30.25 31.97 5.52
N LYS A 235 -31.34 31.20 5.62
CA LYS A 235 -31.64 30.33 6.76
C LYS A 235 -32.34 29.03 6.34
N GLY A 236 -32.61 28.15 7.31
CA GLY A 236 -33.33 26.89 7.08
C GLY A 236 -32.64 25.96 6.08
N LYS A 237 -33.42 25.18 5.33
CA LYS A 237 -32.89 24.23 4.34
C LYS A 237 -32.00 24.90 3.29
N ARG A 238 -32.31 26.15 2.93
CA ARG A 238 -31.50 26.93 1.99
C ARG A 238 -30.08 27.19 2.49
N LEU A 239 -29.90 27.42 3.80
CA LEU A 239 -28.58 27.55 4.40
C LEU A 239 -27.82 26.24 4.33
N GLU A 240 -28.44 25.12 4.73
CA GLU A 240 -27.83 23.78 4.65
C GLU A 240 -27.34 23.50 3.23
N LEU A 241 -28.18 23.77 2.22
CA LEU A 241 -27.83 23.60 0.82
C LEU A 241 -26.60 24.43 0.41
N TYR A 242 -26.57 25.70 0.82
CA TYR A 242 -25.50 26.62 0.41
C TYR A 242 -24.18 26.31 1.09
N VAL A 243 -24.23 25.76 2.29
CA VAL A 243 -23.04 25.27 2.98
C VAL A 243 -22.53 23.98 2.33
N SER A 244 -23.41 23.12 1.81
CA SER A 244 -23.02 21.87 1.13
C SER A 244 -22.52 22.03 -0.31
N TYR A 245 -22.95 23.06 -1.05
CA TYR A 245 -22.60 23.23 -2.47
C TYR A 245 -21.96 24.58 -2.80
N GLY A 246 -21.99 25.53 -1.87
CA GLY A 246 -21.47 26.87 -2.10
C GLY A 246 -19.95 26.93 -2.13
N PRO A 247 -19.38 27.94 -2.80
CA PRO A 247 -17.95 28.23 -2.77
C PRO A 247 -17.47 28.54 -1.33
N PRO A 248 -16.16 28.38 -1.04
CA PRO A 248 -15.06 28.14 -2.00
C PRO A 248 -14.77 26.66 -2.32
N ASP A 249 -15.23 25.72 -1.50
CA ASP A 249 -14.71 24.33 -1.55
C ASP A 249 -15.56 23.37 -2.40
N ASN A 250 -16.68 23.82 -2.96
CA ASN A 250 -17.64 22.97 -3.68
C ASN A 250 -17.91 23.45 -5.12
N THR A 251 -18.69 22.66 -5.86
CA THR A 251 -19.09 22.87 -7.27
C THR A 251 -19.74 24.22 -7.58
N GLY A 252 -20.16 24.98 -6.56
CA GLY A 252 -20.85 26.24 -6.72
C GLY A 252 -22.27 26.05 -7.24
N PHE A 253 -22.96 27.17 -7.44
CA PHE A 253 -24.31 27.20 -8.00
C PHE A 253 -24.29 27.84 -9.37
N TYR A 254 -25.10 27.32 -10.28
CA TYR A 254 -25.31 27.89 -11.60
C TYR A 254 -26.69 28.54 -11.72
N ALA A 255 -26.75 29.58 -12.56
CA ALA A 255 -27.99 30.19 -12.98
C ALA A 255 -28.77 29.26 -13.93
N ALA A 256 -29.99 29.64 -14.28
CA ALA A 256 -30.75 28.92 -15.32
C ALA A 256 -29.97 28.87 -16.64
N GLY A 257 -30.01 27.73 -17.33
CA GLY A 257 -29.19 27.46 -18.51
C GLY A 257 -27.79 26.92 -18.19
N CYS A 258 -27.34 26.96 -16.93
CA CYS A 258 -26.00 26.52 -16.50
C CYS A 258 -24.82 27.21 -17.21
N GLU A 259 -25.03 28.41 -17.75
CA GLU A 259 -24.00 29.13 -18.51
C GLU A 259 -23.13 30.03 -17.61
N SER A 260 -23.58 30.34 -16.40
CA SER A 260 -22.84 31.17 -15.44
C SER A 260 -23.04 30.73 -14.00
N THR A 261 -21.98 30.90 -13.20
CA THR A 261 -21.99 30.70 -11.75
C THR A 261 -22.70 31.86 -11.05
N VAL A 262 -23.42 31.55 -9.97
CA VAL A 262 -24.06 32.52 -9.10
C VAL A 262 -23.20 32.67 -7.85
N GLU A 263 -22.34 33.68 -7.86
CA GLU A 263 -21.32 33.87 -6.81
C GLU A 263 -21.72 34.92 -5.77
N SER A 264 -22.56 35.90 -6.15
CA SER A 264 -22.92 36.97 -5.22
C SER A 264 -24.00 36.53 -4.23
N LEU A 265 -23.78 36.80 -2.93
CA LEU A 265 -24.75 36.53 -1.86
C LEU A 265 -26.15 37.13 -2.14
N PRO A 266 -26.29 38.36 -2.68
CA PRO A 266 -27.61 38.89 -3.03
C PRO A 266 -28.32 38.10 -4.14
N ALA A 267 -27.58 37.64 -5.16
CA ALA A 267 -28.14 36.83 -6.23
C ALA A 267 -28.54 35.44 -5.70
N LEU A 268 -27.67 34.81 -4.91
CA LEU A 268 -27.97 33.55 -4.23
C LEU A 268 -29.23 33.66 -3.38
N LYS A 269 -29.40 34.75 -2.61
CA LYS A 269 -30.60 34.96 -1.78
C LYS A 269 -31.88 35.14 -2.60
N LYS A 270 -31.81 35.86 -3.72
CA LYS A 270 -32.98 36.17 -4.58
C LYS A 270 -33.30 35.07 -5.60
N ALA A 271 -32.40 34.11 -5.79
CA ALA A 271 -32.57 33.06 -6.79
C ALA A 271 -33.86 32.25 -6.53
N LYS A 272 -34.67 32.08 -7.57
CA LYS A 272 -35.85 31.18 -7.54
C LYS A 272 -35.48 29.75 -7.93
N LYS A 273 -34.42 29.61 -8.72
CA LYS A 273 -33.88 28.34 -9.19
C LYS A 273 -32.35 28.43 -9.15
N LEU A 274 -31.71 27.37 -8.68
CA LEU A 274 -30.26 27.17 -8.80
C LEU A 274 -29.99 25.76 -9.28
N PHE A 275 -28.87 25.59 -9.95
CA PHE A 275 -28.45 24.32 -10.51
C PHE A 275 -27.08 23.95 -9.95
N VAL A 276 -26.86 22.67 -9.71
CA VAL A 276 -25.56 22.11 -9.36
C VAL A 276 -25.22 21.03 -10.38
N TRP A 277 -23.97 21.04 -10.82
CA TRP A 277 -23.38 20.02 -11.67
C TRP A 277 -22.64 19.01 -10.81
N LEU A 278 -23.01 17.73 -10.94
CA LEU A 278 -22.35 16.63 -10.24
C LEU A 278 -21.78 15.67 -11.27
N GLU A 279 -20.46 15.52 -11.25
CA GLU A 279 -19.76 14.56 -12.11
C GLU A 279 -19.48 13.29 -11.33
N GLY A 280 -19.74 12.14 -11.95
CA GLY A 280 -19.47 10.85 -11.33
C GLY A 280 -19.26 9.75 -12.37
N PRO A 281 -18.97 8.52 -11.94
CA PRO A 281 -18.70 7.39 -12.85
C PRO A 281 -19.83 7.11 -13.84
N SER A 282 -21.07 7.48 -13.47
CA SER A 282 -22.28 7.28 -14.26
C SER A 282 -22.58 8.43 -15.24
N GLY A 283 -21.70 9.42 -15.36
CA GLY A 283 -21.86 10.60 -16.21
C GLY A 283 -22.13 11.90 -15.43
N TYR A 284 -22.90 12.79 -16.04
CA TYR A 284 -23.13 14.16 -15.59
C TYR A 284 -24.55 14.32 -15.05
N THR A 285 -24.70 14.64 -13.76
CA THR A 285 -26.00 14.87 -13.13
C THR A 285 -26.25 16.36 -12.92
N ILE A 286 -27.35 16.84 -13.47
CA ILE A 286 -27.86 18.20 -13.22
C ILE A 286 -28.89 18.11 -12.10
N ARG A 287 -28.57 18.72 -10.95
CA ARG A 287 -29.48 18.86 -9.82
C ARG A 287 -30.04 20.28 -9.79
N LYS A 288 -31.35 20.40 -9.99
CA LYS A 288 -32.08 21.67 -9.97
C LYS A 288 -32.82 21.84 -8.65
N PHE A 289 -32.57 22.96 -7.98
CA PHE A 289 -33.24 23.39 -6.77
C PHE A 289 -34.24 24.50 -7.10
N THR A 290 -35.51 24.32 -6.75
CA THR A 290 -36.54 25.36 -6.91
C THR A 290 -36.97 25.87 -5.54
N PHE A 291 -36.71 27.15 -5.26
CA PHE A 291 -36.91 27.74 -3.93
C PHE A 291 -38.31 28.33 -3.73
N LYS A 292 -38.88 28.10 -2.55
CA LYS A 292 -40.07 28.78 -2.02
C LYS A 292 -39.73 29.26 -0.61
N GLY A 293 -39.25 30.50 -0.51
CA GLY A 293 -38.67 31.04 0.72
C GLY A 293 -37.35 30.34 1.05
N ASP A 294 -37.25 29.82 2.28
CA ASP A 294 -36.07 29.07 2.77
C ASP A 294 -36.15 27.55 2.52
N ASN A 295 -37.26 27.09 1.92
CA ASN A 295 -37.44 25.71 1.48
C ASN A 295 -37.19 25.58 -0.02
N TYR A 296 -36.91 24.36 -0.47
CA TYR A 296 -36.77 24.04 -1.88
C TYR A 296 -37.27 22.64 -2.20
N THR A 297 -37.57 22.42 -3.48
CA THR A 297 -37.72 21.07 -4.07
C THR A 297 -36.53 20.77 -4.96
N VAL A 298 -36.21 19.49 -5.09
CA VAL A 298 -35.12 18.98 -5.92
C VAL A 298 -35.68 18.23 -7.10
N SER A 299 -35.07 18.42 -8.27
CA SER A 299 -35.27 17.58 -9.45
C SER A 299 -33.91 17.29 -10.07
N GLU A 300 -33.69 16.06 -10.52
CA GLU A 300 -32.40 15.61 -11.03
C GLU A 300 -32.54 14.97 -12.40
N ARG A 301 -31.52 15.13 -13.22
CA ARG A 301 -31.40 14.40 -14.48
C ARG A 301 -29.94 14.11 -14.79
N THR A 302 -29.67 12.85 -15.10
CA THR A 302 -28.33 12.36 -15.44
C THR A 302 -28.21 12.18 -16.95
N TYR A 303 -27.03 12.52 -17.47
CA TYR A 303 -26.68 12.47 -18.87
C TYR A 303 -25.36 11.73 -19.02
N SER A 304 -25.23 10.94 -20.08
CA SER A 304 -23.99 10.23 -20.39
C SER A 304 -22.88 11.14 -20.91
N THR A 305 -23.22 12.36 -21.36
CA THR A 305 -22.29 13.33 -21.95
C THR A 305 -22.46 14.71 -21.36
N GLN A 306 -21.38 15.48 -21.35
CA GLN A 306 -21.36 16.86 -20.87
C GLN A 306 -22.25 17.77 -21.71
N GLU A 307 -22.26 17.63 -23.05
CA GLU A 307 -23.17 18.41 -23.90
C GLU A 307 -24.64 18.03 -23.68
N GLY A 308 -24.91 16.77 -23.30
CA GLY A 308 -26.23 16.33 -22.87
C GLY A 308 -26.69 17.09 -21.62
N ALA A 309 -25.80 17.19 -20.62
CA ALA A 309 -26.06 17.90 -19.38
C ALA A 309 -26.27 19.41 -19.57
N TYR A 310 -25.47 20.08 -20.40
CA TYR A 310 -25.67 21.49 -20.76
C TYR A 310 -27.03 21.73 -21.41
N ARG A 311 -27.38 20.93 -22.42
CA ARG A 311 -28.71 21.01 -23.06
C ARG A 311 -29.84 20.75 -22.07
N GLY A 312 -29.59 19.85 -21.12
CA GLY A 312 -30.48 19.51 -20.04
C GLY A 312 -30.77 20.60 -19.01
N CYS A 313 -29.96 21.67 -19.00
CA CYS A 313 -30.09 22.77 -18.05
C CYS A 313 -30.85 23.99 -18.60
N ARG A 314 -31.15 24.01 -19.90
CA ARG A 314 -32.01 25.02 -20.55
C ARG A 314 -33.49 24.73 -20.27
#